data_AF-A0A3D4YFI0-F1
#
_entry.id   AF-A0A3D4YFI0-F1
#
_cell.length_a   1.000
_cell.length_b   1.000
_cell.length_c   1.000
_cell.angle_alpha   90.00
_cell.angle_beta   90.00
_cell.angle_gamma   90.00
#
_symmetry.space_group_name_H-M   'P 1'
#
loop_
_entity.id
_entity.type
_entity.pdbx_description
1 polymer ?
#
loop_
_entity_poly.entity_id
_entity_poly.type
_entity_poly.pdbx_seq_one_letter_code
_entity_poly.pdbx_strand_id
1 'polypeptide(L)'
;MLQTMISAWKIPEMRRKILFTFMMLVVFRLGSNIPVPGIDRMQLTAMFDANTSGLFGLFDLFSGGSFSNFTIFALSITPYITASIILQLLTIAVPRLEQLAKEGEAGRRKIAQYTRYLTVVLALVQGIGYTFGLFRSVLADDSLFAKIVIVLTLVAGTAFLMWLGERINEKGIGNGISLIIFAGIVSRIPTAITSTIGGIASGEISVISVLLFCVFALLVVVGIIMVQEGNRKIPVQYAKRVVGRKMYGGQSS
;
A
#
# COMPACT_ATOMS: atom_id res chain seq x y z
N MET A 1 -23.02 12.53 1.21
CA MET A 1 -21.57 12.31 0.96
C MET A 1 -20.81 13.64 0.87
N LEU A 2 -21.06 14.52 -0.11
CA LEU A 2 -20.36 15.82 -0.22
C LEU A 2 -20.55 16.73 1.00
N GLN A 3 -21.77 16.87 1.51
CA GLN A 3 -22.01 17.60 2.77
C GLN A 3 -21.27 16.98 3.96
N THR A 4 -21.12 15.65 3.98
CA THR A 4 -20.41 14.91 5.03
C THR A 4 -18.91 15.19 4.99
N MET A 5 -18.32 15.27 3.78
CA MET A 5 -16.91 15.69 3.60
C MET A 5 -16.68 17.15 4.02
N ILE A 6 -17.59 18.05 3.63
CA ILE A 6 -17.52 19.47 4.05
C ILE A 6 -17.67 19.59 5.57
N SER A 7 -18.53 18.78 6.18
CA SER A 7 -18.74 18.75 7.64
C SER A 7 -17.54 18.15 8.37
N ALA A 8 -16.88 17.14 7.81
CA ALA A 8 -15.64 16.60 8.34
C ALA A 8 -14.51 17.65 8.38
N TRP A 9 -14.48 18.56 7.40
CA TRP A 9 -13.51 19.67 7.38
C TRP A 9 -13.79 20.75 8.45
N LYS A 10 -15.06 20.91 8.87
CA LYS A 10 -15.44 21.86 9.93
C LYS A 10 -14.99 21.41 11.31
N ILE A 11 -14.83 20.10 11.54
CA ILE A 11 -14.38 19.56 12.82
C ILE A 11 -12.86 19.71 12.93
N PRO A 12 -12.33 20.49 13.91
CA PRO A 12 -10.91 20.80 13.99
C PRO A 12 -10.00 19.56 14.14
N GLU A 13 -10.48 18.55 14.86
CA GLU A 13 -9.75 17.29 15.06
C GLU A 13 -9.64 16.49 13.75
N MET A 14 -10.74 16.33 13.03
CA MET A 14 -10.76 15.61 11.74
C MET A 14 -9.90 16.31 10.70
N ARG A 15 -9.99 17.64 10.60
CA ARG A 15 -9.14 18.44 9.72
C ARG A 15 -7.65 18.22 10.02
N ARG A 16 -7.26 18.14 11.30
CA ARG A 16 -5.87 17.88 11.70
C ARG A 16 -5.40 16.49 11.25
N LYS A 17 -6.24 15.47 11.42
CA LYS A 17 -5.93 14.10 10.98
C LYS A 17 -5.82 14.01 9.45
N ILE A 18 -6.72 14.66 8.70
CA ILE A 18 -6.65 14.74 7.22
C ILE A 18 -5.34 15.40 6.78
N LEU A 19 -5.03 16.57 7.36
CA LEU A 19 -3.84 17.33 6.99
C LEU A 19 -2.55 16.57 7.33
N PHE A 20 -2.53 15.88 8.48
CA PHE A 20 -1.42 15.02 8.87
C PHE A 20 -1.22 13.87 7.87
N THR A 21 -2.28 13.14 7.53
CA THR A 21 -2.22 12.08 6.52
C THR A 21 -1.74 12.62 5.17
N PHE A 22 -2.28 13.75 4.70
CA PHE A 22 -1.86 14.35 3.45
C PHE A 22 -0.38 14.74 3.45
N MET A 23 0.10 15.39 4.52
CA MET A 23 1.50 15.77 4.67
C MET A 23 2.42 14.54 4.67
N MET A 24 2.02 13.45 5.32
CA MET A 24 2.78 12.20 5.30
C MET A 24 2.82 11.57 3.90
N LEU A 25 1.73 11.64 3.13
CA LEU A 25 1.72 11.18 1.73
C LEU A 25 2.62 12.05 0.83
N VAL A 26 2.71 13.36 1.09
CA VAL A 26 3.66 14.24 0.40
C VAL A 26 5.10 13.84 0.72
N VAL A 27 5.42 13.57 1.98
CA VAL A 27 6.76 13.07 2.38
C VAL A 27 7.10 11.75 1.69
N PHE A 28 6.14 10.81 1.66
CA PHE A 28 6.29 9.58 0.89
C PHE A 28 6.63 9.87 -0.57
N ARG A 29 5.88 10.78 -1.22
CA ARG A 29 6.10 11.07 -2.64
C ARG A 29 7.43 11.76 -2.92
N LEU A 30 7.88 12.65 -2.03
CA LEU A 30 9.20 13.26 -2.13
C LEU A 30 10.31 12.21 -2.07
N GLY A 31 10.20 11.24 -1.16
CA GLY A 31 11.17 10.14 -1.08
C GLY A 31 11.14 9.21 -2.29
N SER A 32 9.97 8.99 -2.90
CA SER A 32 9.85 8.24 -4.18
C SER A 32 10.52 8.90 -5.38
N ASN A 33 11.05 10.13 -5.24
CA ASN A 33 11.84 10.81 -6.27
C ASN A 33 13.35 10.82 -5.96
N ILE A 34 13.77 10.29 -4.80
CA ILE A 34 15.18 10.24 -4.40
C ILE A 34 15.77 8.92 -4.90
N PRO A 35 16.64 8.93 -5.93
CA PRO A 35 17.26 7.71 -6.44
C PRO A 35 18.24 7.13 -5.40
N VAL A 36 18.44 5.81 -5.43
CA VAL A 36 19.53 5.21 -4.67
C VAL A 36 20.88 5.58 -5.33
N PRO A 37 21.94 5.85 -4.54
CA PRO A 37 23.27 6.10 -5.08
C PRO A 37 23.81 4.93 -5.91
N GLY A 38 24.55 5.22 -6.99
CA GLY A 38 25.30 4.21 -7.75
C GLY A 38 24.53 3.51 -8.88
N ILE A 39 23.48 4.14 -9.42
CA ILE A 39 22.61 3.54 -10.44
C ILE A 39 22.65 4.34 -11.74
N ASP A 40 22.84 3.62 -12.85
CA ASP A 40 22.71 4.17 -14.19
C ASP A 40 21.24 4.15 -14.63
N ARG A 41 20.66 5.36 -14.74
CA ARG A 41 19.27 5.53 -15.13
C ARG A 41 18.99 5.08 -16.57
N MET A 42 19.95 5.19 -17.48
CA MET A 42 19.73 4.79 -18.87
C MET A 42 19.58 3.27 -18.99
N GLN A 43 20.44 2.53 -18.29
CA GLN A 43 20.37 1.07 -18.24
C GLN A 43 19.12 0.60 -17.49
N LEU A 44 18.69 1.34 -16.46
CA LEU A 44 17.46 1.06 -15.73
C LEU A 44 16.23 1.18 -16.63
N THR A 45 16.10 2.28 -17.37
CA THR A 45 15.00 2.50 -18.30
C THR A 45 15.00 1.45 -19.41
N ALA A 46 16.15 1.14 -20.00
CA ALA A 46 16.26 0.09 -21.02
C ALA A 46 15.85 -1.29 -20.51
N MET A 47 16.23 -1.64 -19.27
CA MET A 47 15.80 -2.90 -18.64
C MET A 47 14.29 -2.94 -18.36
N PHE A 48 13.72 -1.82 -17.91
CA PHE A 48 12.28 -1.75 -17.67
C PHE A 48 11.49 -1.77 -18.97
N ASP A 49 11.89 -1.03 -20.00
CA ASP A 49 11.21 -1.02 -21.30
C ASP A 49 11.17 -2.44 -21.90
N ALA A 50 12.27 -3.19 -21.81
CA ALA A 50 12.35 -4.58 -22.24
C ALA A 50 11.49 -5.55 -21.41
N ASN A 51 11.21 -5.25 -20.13
CA ASN A 51 10.50 -6.13 -19.20
C ASN A 51 9.18 -5.53 -18.66
N THR A 52 8.63 -4.51 -19.34
CA THR A 52 7.45 -3.74 -18.89
C THR A 52 6.25 -4.66 -18.68
N SER A 53 6.18 -5.73 -19.47
CA SER A 53 5.07 -6.69 -19.49
C SER A 53 5.32 -7.84 -18.52
N GLY A 54 4.70 -7.80 -17.34
CA GLY A 54 4.67 -8.92 -16.39
C GLY A 54 4.78 -8.52 -14.92
N LEU A 55 5.45 -9.36 -14.13
CA LEU A 55 5.56 -9.21 -12.66
C LEU A 55 6.25 -7.89 -12.24
N PHE A 56 7.14 -7.37 -13.08
CA PHE A 56 7.82 -6.08 -12.87
C PHE A 56 6.84 -4.91 -12.88
N GLY A 57 5.89 -4.91 -13.82
CA GLY A 57 4.83 -3.91 -13.87
C GLY A 57 3.92 -3.94 -12.64
N LEU A 58 3.67 -5.13 -12.08
CA LEU A 58 2.91 -5.27 -10.84
C LEU A 58 3.66 -4.72 -9.62
N PHE A 59 4.96 -5.02 -9.49
CA PHE A 59 5.80 -4.45 -8.44
C PHE A 59 5.95 -2.93 -8.57
N ASP A 60 6.01 -2.43 -9.80
CA ASP A 60 6.04 -1.00 -10.07
C ASP A 60 4.72 -0.30 -9.74
N LEU A 61 3.58 -0.97 -9.98
CA LEU A 61 2.26 -0.48 -9.60
C LEU A 61 2.15 -0.33 -8.07
N PHE A 62 2.53 -1.36 -7.31
CA PHE A 62 2.47 -1.32 -5.84
C PHE A 62 3.53 -0.41 -5.19
N SER A 63 4.60 -0.08 -5.91
CA SER A 63 5.63 0.86 -5.45
C SER A 63 5.37 2.31 -5.92
N GLY A 64 4.32 2.54 -6.72
CA GLY A 64 3.99 3.87 -7.23
C GLY A 64 5.07 4.48 -8.13
N GLY A 65 5.77 3.66 -8.89
CA GLY A 65 6.90 4.09 -9.72
C GLY A 65 8.26 4.12 -8.99
N SER A 66 8.30 3.75 -7.71
CA SER A 66 9.54 3.75 -6.93
C SER A 66 10.49 2.61 -7.33
N PHE A 67 9.95 1.52 -7.86
CA PHE A 67 10.68 0.35 -8.35
C PHE A 67 11.31 0.61 -9.74
N SER A 68 10.54 1.15 -10.69
CA SER A 68 11.05 1.53 -12.02
C SER A 68 12.13 2.61 -12.00
N ASN A 69 12.05 3.54 -11.03
CA ASN A 69 13.06 4.58 -10.86
C ASN A 69 14.18 4.20 -9.86
N PHE A 70 14.12 2.98 -9.30
CA PHE A 70 15.00 2.48 -8.25
C PHE A 70 15.37 3.54 -7.19
N THR A 71 14.34 3.97 -6.48
CA THR A 71 14.45 5.00 -5.43
C THR A 71 14.72 4.38 -4.07
N ILE A 72 14.94 5.22 -3.05
CA ILE A 72 15.07 4.75 -1.66
C ILE A 72 13.88 3.88 -1.19
N PHE A 73 12.73 3.99 -1.88
CA PHE A 73 11.51 3.23 -1.61
C PHE A 73 11.25 2.12 -2.65
N ALA A 74 12.27 1.63 -3.37
CA ALA A 74 12.09 0.61 -4.40
C ALA A 74 11.48 -0.71 -3.88
N LEU A 75 11.80 -1.11 -2.64
CA LEU A 75 11.16 -2.27 -1.99
C LEU A 75 9.69 -2.01 -1.61
N SER A 76 9.25 -0.75 -1.60
CA SER A 76 7.92 -0.31 -1.16
C SER A 76 7.57 -0.82 0.26
N ILE A 77 6.29 -0.89 0.58
CA ILE A 77 5.75 -1.47 1.81
C ILE A 77 5.61 -3.01 1.71
N THR A 78 6.03 -3.60 0.60
CA THR A 78 5.87 -5.04 0.30
C THR A 78 6.49 -5.95 1.38
N PRO A 79 7.73 -5.72 1.87
CA PRO A 79 8.31 -6.54 2.94
C PRO A 79 7.43 -6.59 4.19
N TYR A 80 6.74 -5.48 4.50
CA TYR A 80 5.84 -5.40 5.65
C TYR A 80 4.56 -6.21 5.42
N ILE A 81 3.95 -6.07 4.23
CA ILE A 81 2.74 -6.85 3.87
C ILE A 81 3.06 -8.34 3.96
N THR A 82 4.18 -8.76 3.36
CA THR A 82 4.62 -10.15 3.40
C THR A 82 4.86 -10.63 4.83
N ALA A 83 5.55 -9.84 5.67
CA ALA A 83 5.76 -10.18 7.08
C ALA A 83 4.44 -10.30 7.85
N SER A 84 3.48 -9.40 7.61
CA SER A 84 2.16 -9.43 8.25
C SER A 84 1.37 -10.68 7.86
N ILE A 85 1.38 -11.04 6.58
CA ILE A 85 0.71 -12.26 6.08
C ILE A 85 1.38 -13.49 6.67
N ILE A 86 2.71 -13.55 6.71
CA ILE A 86 3.45 -14.66 7.32
C ILE A 86 3.03 -14.83 8.79
N LEU A 87 3.03 -13.76 9.58
CA LEU A 87 2.60 -13.88 10.98
C LEU A 87 1.14 -14.25 11.12
N GLN A 88 0.26 -13.73 10.26
CA GLN A 88 -1.16 -14.06 10.29
C GLN A 88 -1.38 -15.55 9.98
N LEU A 89 -0.65 -16.12 9.03
CA LEU A 89 -0.67 -17.56 8.77
C LEU A 89 -0.05 -18.37 9.93
N LEU A 90 1.05 -17.89 10.50
CA LEU A 90 1.69 -18.53 11.65
C LEU A 90 0.81 -18.50 12.91
N THR A 91 -0.09 -17.54 13.07
CA THR A 91 -1.06 -17.55 14.18
C THR A 91 -2.05 -18.72 14.10
N ILE A 92 -2.29 -19.26 12.91
CA ILE A 92 -3.13 -20.45 12.72
C ILE A 92 -2.32 -21.73 12.94
N ALA A 93 -1.04 -21.73 12.54
CA ALA A 93 -0.17 -22.91 12.64
C ALA A 93 0.48 -23.10 14.02
N VAL A 94 0.73 -22.01 14.77
CA VAL A 94 1.49 -22.03 16.02
C VAL A 94 0.58 -21.65 17.21
N PRO A 95 0.27 -22.58 18.13
CA PRO A 95 -0.67 -22.34 19.23
C PRO A 95 -0.28 -21.18 20.16
N ARG A 96 1.02 -20.94 20.35
CA ARG A 96 1.52 -19.80 21.15
C ARG A 96 1.18 -18.46 20.52
N LEU A 97 1.26 -18.35 19.20
CA LEU A 97 0.90 -17.12 18.49
C LEU A 97 -0.62 -16.93 18.46
N GLU A 98 -1.38 -18.02 18.39
CA GLU A 98 -2.84 -17.98 18.53
C GLU A 98 -3.26 -17.47 19.92
N GLN A 99 -2.63 -17.96 20.99
CA GLN A 99 -2.87 -17.50 22.36
C GLN A 99 -2.55 -16.01 22.50
N LEU A 100 -1.39 -15.57 22.00
CA LEU A 100 -1.03 -14.16 21.93
C LEU A 100 -2.07 -13.33 21.17
N ALA A 101 -2.65 -13.84 20.08
CA ALA A 101 -3.71 -13.13 19.37
C ALA A 101 -5.01 -13.01 20.20
N LYS A 102 -5.27 -13.98 21.09
CA LYS A 102 -6.44 -14.02 22.00
C LYS A 102 -6.25 -13.21 23.29
N GLU A 103 -5.03 -12.82 23.66
CA GLU A 103 -4.70 -11.97 24.82
C GLU A 103 -5.17 -10.50 24.68
N GLY A 104 -5.86 -10.15 23.59
CA GLY A 104 -6.41 -8.80 23.37
C GLY A 104 -5.36 -7.79 22.88
N GLU A 105 -5.41 -6.55 23.38
CA GLU A 105 -4.55 -5.46 22.88
C GLU A 105 -3.05 -5.70 23.13
N ALA A 106 -2.68 -6.22 24.30
CA ALA A 106 -1.28 -6.47 24.66
C ALA A 106 -0.64 -7.51 23.72
N GLY A 107 -1.39 -8.57 23.40
CA GLY A 107 -0.96 -9.60 22.47
C GLY A 107 -0.86 -9.10 21.02
N ARG A 108 -1.83 -8.30 20.56
CA ARG A 108 -1.75 -7.63 19.24
C ARG A 108 -0.53 -6.74 19.10
N ARG A 109 -0.14 -6.01 20.17
CA ARG A 109 1.09 -5.18 20.17
C ARG A 109 2.36 -6.04 20.03
N LYS A 110 2.42 -7.20 20.69
CA LYS A 110 3.54 -8.15 20.54
C LYS A 110 3.63 -8.70 19.13
N ILE A 111 2.49 -9.10 18.54
CA ILE A 111 2.45 -9.57 17.14
C ILE A 111 2.93 -8.47 16.20
N ALA A 112 2.47 -7.23 16.39
CA ALA A 112 2.95 -6.09 15.60
C ALA A 112 4.46 -5.85 15.76
N GLN A 113 5.03 -6.06 16.95
CA GLN A 113 6.48 -5.99 17.17
C GLN A 113 7.22 -7.08 16.40
N TYR A 114 6.72 -8.31 16.39
CA TYR A 114 7.30 -9.39 15.57
C TYR A 114 7.18 -9.10 14.07
N THR A 115 6.05 -8.56 13.61
CA THR A 115 5.89 -8.14 12.21
C THR A 115 6.95 -7.11 11.83
N ARG A 116 7.24 -6.14 12.71
CA ARG A 116 8.28 -5.11 12.47
C ARG A 116 9.67 -5.73 12.34
N TYR A 117 10.05 -6.63 13.24
CA TYR A 117 11.36 -7.29 13.13
C TYR A 117 11.47 -8.15 11.87
N LEU A 118 10.42 -8.92 11.56
CA LEU A 118 10.39 -9.74 10.37
C LEU A 118 10.43 -8.89 9.09
N THR A 119 9.78 -7.73 9.09
CA THR A 119 9.82 -6.77 7.98
C THR A 119 11.24 -6.32 7.67
N VAL A 120 12.02 -5.94 8.69
CA VAL A 120 13.41 -5.49 8.50
C VAL A 120 14.29 -6.63 7.98
N VAL A 121 14.12 -7.84 8.50
CA VAL A 121 14.83 -9.03 8.02
C VAL A 121 14.48 -9.34 6.56
N LEU A 122 13.20 -9.32 6.20
CA LEU A 122 12.75 -9.54 4.83
C LEU A 122 13.24 -8.44 3.90
N ALA A 123 13.23 -7.18 4.33
CA ALA A 123 13.74 -6.06 3.55
C ALA A 123 15.25 -6.22 3.29
N LEU A 124 16.01 -6.73 4.26
CA LEU A 124 17.44 -7.00 4.09
C LEU A 124 17.67 -8.13 3.09
N VAL A 125 16.95 -9.24 3.22
CA VAL A 125 17.06 -10.37 2.28
C VAL A 125 16.65 -9.97 0.87
N GLN A 126 15.52 -9.26 0.72
CA GLN A 126 15.05 -8.77 -0.58
C GLN A 126 15.98 -7.71 -1.17
N GLY A 127 16.49 -6.78 -0.35
CA GLY A 127 17.46 -5.78 -0.76
C GLY A 127 18.74 -6.39 -1.32
N ILE A 128 19.27 -7.44 -0.67
CA ILE A 128 20.40 -8.24 -1.18
C ILE A 128 20.00 -8.90 -2.50
N GLY A 129 18.86 -9.59 -2.55
CA GLY A 129 18.39 -10.26 -3.77
C GLY A 129 18.24 -9.32 -4.97
N TYR A 130 17.73 -8.11 -4.73
CA TYR A 130 17.58 -7.10 -5.78
C TYR A 130 18.93 -6.54 -6.22
N THR A 131 19.81 -6.22 -5.28
CA THR A 131 21.12 -5.60 -5.58
C THR A 131 22.08 -6.58 -6.26
N PHE A 132 22.14 -7.83 -5.80
CA PHE A 132 23.09 -8.83 -6.32
C PHE A 132 22.54 -9.66 -7.48
N GLY A 133 21.21 -9.80 -7.57
CA GLY A 133 20.55 -10.56 -8.63
C GLY A 133 20.03 -9.64 -9.73
N LEU A 134 18.92 -8.96 -9.44
CA LEU A 134 18.10 -8.34 -10.46
C LEU A 134 18.67 -7.05 -11.06
N PHE A 135 19.27 -6.19 -10.23
CA PHE A 135 19.79 -4.89 -10.64
C PHE A 135 21.30 -4.87 -10.81
N ARG A 136 21.94 -6.04 -10.84
CA ARG A 136 23.40 -6.17 -10.97
C ARG A 136 23.94 -5.43 -12.20
N SER A 137 23.25 -5.55 -13.34
CA SER A 137 23.63 -4.92 -14.60
C SER A 137 23.38 -3.40 -14.64
N VAL A 138 22.64 -2.84 -13.68
CA VAL A 138 22.27 -1.41 -13.65
C VAL A 138 23.18 -0.60 -12.71
N LEU A 139 24.02 -1.29 -11.95
CA LEU A 139 24.96 -0.65 -11.02
C LEU A 139 26.07 0.04 -11.81
N ALA A 140 26.25 1.34 -11.57
CA ALA A 140 27.33 2.12 -12.16
C ALA A 140 28.71 1.77 -11.57
N ASP A 141 28.73 1.29 -10.32
CA ASP A 141 29.93 0.82 -9.62
C ASP A 141 29.65 -0.58 -9.04
N ASP A 142 30.43 -1.57 -9.46
CA ASP A 142 30.29 -2.98 -9.02
C ASP A 142 30.95 -3.23 -7.65
N SER A 143 31.53 -2.20 -7.02
CA SER A 143 32.16 -2.27 -5.71
C SER A 143 31.22 -2.84 -4.64
N LEU A 144 31.77 -3.72 -3.79
CA LEU A 144 31.07 -4.28 -2.63
C LEU A 144 30.58 -3.19 -1.67
N PHE A 145 31.31 -2.08 -1.57
CA PHE A 145 30.91 -0.96 -0.74
C PHE A 145 29.63 -0.30 -1.26
N ALA A 146 29.56 -0.03 -2.57
CA ALA A 146 28.37 0.54 -3.22
C ALA A 146 27.14 -0.36 -3.01
N LYS A 147 27.30 -1.68 -3.19
CA LYS A 147 26.21 -2.65 -2.97
C LYS A 147 25.71 -2.66 -1.52
N ILE A 148 26.61 -2.60 -0.53
CA ILE A 148 26.22 -2.53 0.89
C ILE A 148 25.44 -1.24 1.18
N VAL A 149 25.90 -0.10 0.64
CA VAL A 149 25.21 1.19 0.79
C VAL A 149 23.80 1.13 0.18
N ILE A 150 23.65 0.51 -1.00
CA ILE A 150 22.35 0.32 -1.66
C ILE A 150 21.42 -0.52 -0.80
N VAL A 151 21.88 -1.68 -0.32
CA VAL A 151 21.07 -2.57 0.55
C VAL A 151 20.64 -1.83 1.81
N LEU A 152 21.55 -1.14 2.49
CA LEU A 152 21.22 -0.36 3.69
C LEU A 152 20.23 0.76 3.39
N THR A 153 20.36 1.43 2.25
CA THR A 153 19.43 2.49 1.83
C THR A 153 18.03 1.95 1.60
N LEU A 154 17.90 0.80 0.93
CA LEU A 154 16.62 0.14 0.68
C LEU A 154 15.95 -0.35 1.98
N VAL A 155 16.74 -0.92 2.89
CA VAL A 155 16.26 -1.36 4.22
C VAL A 155 15.81 -0.16 5.04
N ALA A 156 16.61 0.91 5.09
CA ALA A 156 16.27 2.14 5.79
C ALA A 156 15.02 2.80 5.20
N GLY A 157 14.89 2.86 3.88
CA GLY A 157 13.71 3.38 3.19
C GLY A 157 12.46 2.58 3.53
N THR A 158 12.53 1.25 3.51
CA THR A 158 11.40 0.38 3.88
C THR A 158 11.02 0.55 5.35
N ALA A 159 12.00 0.61 6.26
CA ALA A 159 11.77 0.83 7.69
C ALA A 159 11.12 2.20 7.94
N PHE A 160 11.52 3.22 7.18
CA PHE A 160 10.91 4.55 7.21
C PHE A 160 9.45 4.52 6.72
N LEU A 161 9.15 3.82 5.61
CA LEU A 161 7.78 3.67 5.13
C LEU A 161 6.88 2.94 6.12
N MET A 162 7.40 1.89 6.75
CA MET A 162 6.70 1.17 7.81
C MET A 162 6.36 2.11 8.96
N TRP A 163 7.34 2.88 9.44
CA TRP A 163 7.14 3.88 10.48
C TRP A 163 6.11 4.94 10.05
N LEU A 164 6.18 5.42 8.81
CA LEU A 164 5.24 6.40 8.25
C LEU A 164 3.82 5.86 8.26
N GLY A 165 3.62 4.61 7.81
CA GLY A 165 2.33 3.93 7.83
C GLY A 165 1.76 3.79 9.25
N GLU A 166 2.59 3.42 10.22
CA GLU A 166 2.18 3.34 11.63
C GLU A 166 1.84 4.72 12.21
N ARG A 167 2.58 5.77 11.85
CA ARG A 167 2.25 7.14 12.27
C ARG A 167 0.91 7.61 11.71
N ILE A 168 0.59 7.25 10.46
CA ILE A 168 -0.72 7.53 9.87
C ILE A 168 -1.82 6.76 10.59
N ASN A 169 -1.59 5.50 11.02
CA ASN A 169 -2.56 4.75 11.82
C ASN A 169 -2.87 5.43 13.17
N GLU A 170 -1.85 5.96 13.85
CA GLU A 170 -2.03 6.57 15.17
C GLU A 170 -2.64 7.98 15.14
N LYS A 171 -2.19 8.82 14.19
CA LYS A 171 -2.50 10.27 14.17
C LYS A 171 -3.30 10.72 12.96
N GLY A 172 -3.41 9.87 11.95
CA GLY A 172 -4.09 10.14 10.69
C GLY A 172 -5.48 9.51 10.65
N ILE A 173 -5.91 9.19 9.43
CA ILE A 173 -7.21 8.60 9.12
C ILE A 173 -6.98 7.28 8.39
N GLY A 174 -7.79 6.27 8.73
CA GLY A 174 -7.80 4.98 8.04
C GLY A 174 -6.56 4.15 8.35
N ASN A 175 -6.20 3.26 7.41
CA ASN A 175 -5.00 2.43 7.49
C ASN A 175 -3.89 3.07 6.66
N GLY A 176 -2.83 3.53 7.33
CA GLY A 176 -1.68 4.18 6.74
C GLY A 176 -0.96 3.36 5.68
N ILE A 177 -0.82 2.05 5.89
CA ILE A 177 -0.18 1.16 4.89
C ILE A 177 -1.05 1.07 3.64
N SER A 178 -2.36 0.88 3.79
CA SER A 178 -3.30 0.88 2.67
C SER A 178 -3.31 2.22 1.94
N LEU A 179 -3.19 3.34 2.66
CA LEU A 179 -3.12 4.68 2.08
C LEU A 179 -1.83 4.94 1.31
N ILE A 180 -0.70 4.41 1.76
CA ILE A 180 0.58 4.50 1.03
C ILE A 180 0.46 3.76 -0.32
N ILE A 181 -0.12 2.55 -0.33
CA ILE A 181 -0.36 1.78 -1.56
C ILE A 181 -1.32 2.54 -2.48
N PHE A 182 -2.45 3.02 -1.93
CA PHE A 182 -3.42 3.80 -2.67
C PHE A 182 -2.79 5.05 -3.30
N ALA A 183 -2.01 5.80 -2.53
CA ALA A 183 -1.31 6.97 -3.03
C ALA A 183 -0.30 6.61 -4.13
N GLY A 184 0.41 5.47 -3.99
CA GLY A 184 1.28 4.93 -5.02
C GLY A 184 0.55 4.68 -6.34
N ILE A 185 -0.57 3.96 -6.31
CA ILE A 185 -1.38 3.64 -7.50
C ILE A 185 -1.95 4.92 -8.13
N VAL A 186 -2.58 5.79 -7.33
CA VAL A 186 -3.22 7.02 -7.79
C VAL A 186 -2.19 8.00 -8.36
N SER A 187 -0.96 8.02 -7.84
CA SER A 187 0.10 8.91 -8.34
C SER A 187 0.50 8.65 -9.80
N ARG A 188 0.15 7.49 -10.38
CA ARG A 188 0.41 7.16 -11.78
C ARG A 188 -0.69 7.62 -12.73
N ILE A 189 -1.89 7.92 -12.21
CA ILE A 189 -3.03 8.36 -13.00
C ILE A 189 -2.72 9.63 -13.82
N PRO A 190 -2.08 10.69 -13.25
CA PRO A 190 -1.73 11.87 -14.02
C PRO A 190 -0.83 11.56 -15.22
N THR A 191 0.21 10.75 -15.02
CA THR A 191 1.13 10.34 -16.09
C THR A 191 0.40 9.54 -17.16
N ALA A 192 -0.47 8.60 -16.75
CA ALA A 192 -1.28 7.82 -17.69
C ALA A 192 -2.20 8.73 -18.54
N ILE A 193 -2.86 9.71 -17.92
CA ILE A 193 -3.71 10.67 -18.62
C ILE A 193 -2.89 11.49 -19.63
N THR A 194 -1.72 12.00 -19.24
CA THR A 194 -0.87 12.79 -20.15
C THR A 194 -0.36 11.96 -21.32
N SER A 195 0.01 10.69 -21.08
CA SER A 195 0.43 9.77 -22.15
C SER A 195 -0.72 9.44 -23.09
N THR A 196 -1.94 9.24 -22.58
CA THR A 196 -3.13 9.00 -23.40
C THR A 196 -3.48 10.22 -24.25
N ILE A 197 -3.46 11.43 -23.68
CA ILE A 197 -3.73 12.68 -24.44
C ILE A 197 -2.67 12.89 -25.52
N GLY A 198 -1.39 12.65 -25.22
CA GLY A 198 -0.31 12.69 -26.20
C GLY A 198 -0.52 11.69 -27.34
N GLY A 199 -0.92 10.46 -27.03
CA GLY A 199 -1.24 9.42 -28.01
C GLY A 199 -2.46 9.73 -28.89
N ILE A 200 -3.45 10.47 -28.37
CA ILE A 200 -4.57 10.98 -29.18
C ILE A 200 -4.06 12.07 -30.13
N ALA A 201 -3.21 12.97 -29.65
CA ALA A 201 -2.67 14.07 -30.45
C ALA A 201 -1.73 13.59 -31.57
N SER A 202 -1.00 12.49 -31.35
CA SER A 202 -0.16 11.83 -32.37
C SER A 202 -0.96 10.94 -33.34
N GLY A 203 -2.25 10.70 -33.08
CA GLY A 203 -3.11 9.82 -33.88
C GLY A 203 -2.89 8.32 -33.64
N GLU A 204 -2.02 7.93 -32.71
CA GLU A 204 -1.78 6.54 -32.32
C GLU A 204 -2.97 5.93 -31.56
N ILE A 205 -3.71 6.76 -30.82
CA ILE A 205 -4.85 6.35 -30.00
C ILE A 205 -6.13 6.99 -30.53
N SER A 206 -7.09 6.16 -30.92
CA SER A 206 -8.43 6.64 -31.28
C SER A 206 -9.18 7.17 -30.05
N VAL A 207 -9.83 8.33 -30.21
CA VAL A 207 -10.72 8.91 -29.20
C VAL A 207 -11.84 7.94 -28.81
N ILE A 208 -12.31 7.11 -29.75
CA ILE A 208 -13.34 6.10 -29.52
C ILE A 208 -12.85 5.04 -28.52
N SER A 209 -11.60 4.59 -28.66
CA SER A 209 -10.99 3.61 -27.75
C SER A 209 -10.89 4.14 -26.32
N VAL A 210 -10.56 5.42 -26.16
CA VAL A 210 -10.48 6.07 -24.84
C VAL A 210 -11.86 6.21 -24.21
N LEU A 211 -12.86 6.61 -24.97
CA LEU A 211 -14.24 6.67 -24.50
C LEU A 211 -14.74 5.29 -24.04
N LEU A 212 -14.50 4.25 -24.85
CA LEU A 212 -14.86 2.87 -24.51
C LEU A 212 -14.16 2.42 -23.23
N PHE A 213 -12.87 2.73 -23.07
CA PHE A 213 -12.11 2.44 -21.85
C PHE A 213 -12.70 3.14 -20.62
N CYS A 214 -13.06 4.42 -20.72
CA CYS A 214 -13.68 5.15 -19.61
C CYS A 214 -15.04 4.54 -19.19
N VAL A 215 -15.88 4.17 -20.15
CA VAL A 215 -17.16 3.50 -19.88
C VAL A 215 -16.92 2.14 -19.21
N PHE A 216 -15.96 1.36 -19.73
CA PHE A 216 -15.61 0.07 -19.15
C PHE A 216 -15.05 0.22 -17.72
N ALA A 217 -14.16 1.18 -17.48
CA ALA A 217 -13.62 1.46 -16.15
C ALA A 217 -14.72 1.85 -15.16
N LEU A 218 -15.69 2.67 -15.58
CA LEU A 218 -16.85 3.02 -14.77
C LEU A 218 -17.71 1.78 -14.44
N LEU A 219 -17.99 0.93 -15.43
CA LEU A 219 -18.73 -0.32 -15.22
C LEU A 219 -18.02 -1.25 -14.23
N VAL A 220 -16.70 -1.38 -14.33
CA VAL A 220 -15.91 -2.18 -13.39
C VAL A 220 -15.99 -1.60 -11.98
N VAL A 221 -15.87 -0.28 -11.82
CA VAL A 221 -15.99 0.38 -10.50
C VAL A 221 -17.37 0.14 -9.89
N VAL A 222 -18.44 0.33 -10.66
CA VAL A 222 -19.82 0.05 -10.20
C VAL A 222 -19.98 -1.42 -9.83
N GLY A 223 -19.47 -2.34 -10.66
CA GLY A 223 -19.51 -3.77 -10.39
C GLY A 223 -18.80 -4.15 -9.08
N ILE A 224 -17.61 -3.59 -8.84
CA ILE A 224 -16.86 -3.80 -7.59
C ILE A 224 -17.66 -3.27 -6.39
N ILE A 225 -18.25 -2.07 -6.48
CA ILE A 225 -19.05 -1.49 -5.39
C ILE A 225 -20.29 -2.36 -5.11
N MET A 226 -21.02 -2.80 -6.14
CA MET A 226 -22.20 -3.65 -5.96
C MET A 226 -21.87 -4.97 -5.27
N VAL A 227 -20.74 -5.59 -5.63
CA VAL A 227 -20.27 -6.82 -4.98
C VAL A 227 -19.81 -6.54 -3.55
N GLN A 228 -19.11 -5.43 -3.32
CA GLN A 228 -18.55 -5.08 -2.00
C GLN A 228 -19.61 -4.63 -0.98
N GLU A 229 -20.69 -3.96 -1.42
CA GLU A 229 -21.83 -3.62 -0.57
C GLU A 229 -22.86 -4.76 -0.42
N GLY A 230 -22.68 -5.85 -1.17
CA GLY A 230 -23.52 -7.04 -1.15
C GLY A 230 -23.44 -7.79 0.18
N ASN A 231 -24.44 -7.58 1.05
CA ASN A 231 -24.48 -8.20 2.37
C ASN A 231 -25.57 -9.27 2.46
N ARG A 232 -25.24 -10.49 2.88
CA ARG A 232 -26.22 -11.52 3.23
C ARG A 232 -26.69 -11.31 4.67
N LYS A 233 -27.87 -10.71 4.85
CA LYS A 233 -28.49 -10.56 6.18
C LYS A 233 -29.00 -11.91 6.67
N ILE A 234 -28.34 -12.48 7.66
CA ILE A 234 -28.79 -13.71 8.34
C ILE A 234 -29.62 -13.28 9.55
N PRO A 235 -30.92 -13.64 9.63
CA PRO A 235 -31.76 -13.21 10.74
C PRO A 235 -31.27 -13.83 12.05
N VAL A 236 -30.94 -12.99 13.03
CA VAL A 236 -30.56 -13.40 14.38
C VAL A 236 -31.63 -12.99 15.37
N GLN A 237 -31.91 -13.85 16.35
CA GLN A 237 -32.83 -13.55 17.44
C GLN A 237 -32.03 -13.40 18.73
N TYR A 238 -32.00 -12.18 19.26
CA TYR A 238 -31.42 -11.93 20.58
C TYR A 238 -32.38 -12.45 21.66
N ALA A 239 -31.83 -13.12 22.67
CA ALA A 239 -32.61 -13.60 23.79
C ALA A 239 -33.31 -12.43 24.49
N LYS A 240 -34.62 -12.57 24.71
CA LYS A 240 -35.44 -11.56 25.36
C LYS A 240 -35.02 -11.47 26.83
N ARG A 241 -34.61 -10.28 27.30
CA ARG A 241 -34.35 -10.05 28.73
C ARG A 241 -35.68 -9.75 29.41
N VAL A 242 -36.28 -10.76 30.05
CA VAL A 242 -37.48 -10.57 30.86
C VAL A 242 -37.05 -9.99 32.22
N VAL A 243 -37.42 -8.73 32.49
CA VAL A 243 -37.25 -8.10 33.81
C VAL A 243 -38.65 -7.83 34.37
N GLY A 244 -39.09 -8.64 35.34
CA GLY A 244 -40.43 -8.56 35.93
C GLY A 244 -41.55 -9.03 34.98
N ARG A 245 -42.70 -8.35 34.99
CA ARG A 245 -43.86 -8.65 34.11
C ARG A 245 -43.80 -7.97 32.73
N LYS A 246 -42.76 -7.19 32.43
CA LYS A 246 -42.62 -6.47 31.16
C LYS A 246 -41.54 -7.11 30.30
N MET A 247 -41.95 -7.56 29.12
CA MET A 247 -41.06 -8.06 28.08
C MET A 247 -40.38 -6.86 27.41
N TYR A 248 -39.07 -6.72 27.58
CA TYR A 248 -38.26 -5.74 26.87
C TYR A 248 -37.30 -6.46 25.92
N GLY A 249 -37.18 -5.94 24.70
CA GLY A 249 -36.22 -6.43 23.71
C GLY A 249 -36.76 -7.62 22.90
N GLY A 250 -37.27 -7.31 21.71
CA GLY A 250 -37.64 -8.26 20.67
C GLY A 250 -37.48 -7.64 19.29
N GLN A 251 -36.50 -6.74 19.13
CA GLN A 251 -36.23 -6.10 17.85
C GLN A 251 -35.32 -7.02 17.03
N SER A 252 -35.86 -7.57 15.94
CA SER A 252 -35.08 -8.21 14.88
C SER A 252 -34.37 -7.12 14.07
N SER A 253 -33.11 -7.33 13.72
CA SER A 253 -32.39 -6.54 12.70
C SER A 253 -31.55 -7.46 11.83
#